data_AF-A0A0K2Y5P3-F1
#
_entry.id   AF-A0A0K2Y5P3-F1
#
_cell.length_a   1.000
_cell.length_b   1.000
_cell.length_c   1.000
_cell.angle_alpha   90.00
_cell.angle_beta   90.00
_cell.angle_gamma   90.00
#
_symmetry.space_group_name_H-M   'P 1'
#
loop_
_entity.id
_entity.type
_entity.pdbx_description
1 polymer ?
#
loop_
_entity_poly.entity_id
_entity_poly.type
_entity_poly.pdbx_seq_one_letter_code
_entity_poly.pdbx_strand_id
1 'polypeptide(L)'
;MINFIQIENFKSIQKEVFELRPLTCFTGTNSVGKSSVLQTILLASYYNHNNIWLRGAIDFIMDYASIKNNEIKAKESRLLLRKDQQQAELVCSRDQLWHFEGTPLDLVFEENLFYLWSNRIGQQSQAKSQKDVKFGIDGEYAFAYYHDNRQTLDQDLYHDMQEILETNLELFTEKIGDYVRVAFRKSGTASPFSPFNVGAGVSYVAKILIMALSLKENDIFLIENPEIHLHPKAIANLASFFAKLVARKKIQLIIETHSAYFLHKLRHEVYKKNLSSDAVRFFYKDQPNKSFEVIDIGAGGRLVDPNKEPINFPTGFLDVGLDELLEIM
;
A
#
# COMPACT_ATOMS: atom_id res chain seq x y z
N MET A 1 12.33 6.41 -8.65
CA MET A 1 11.64 5.92 -7.42
C MET A 1 11.85 6.89 -6.27
N ILE A 2 10.90 6.99 -5.33
CA ILE A 2 11.11 7.76 -4.09
C ILE A 2 12.13 6.98 -3.25
N ASN A 3 13.29 7.57 -2.98
CA ASN A 3 14.35 6.90 -2.23
C ASN A 3 14.48 7.44 -0.79
N PHE A 4 13.91 8.60 -0.51
CA PHE A 4 14.04 9.27 0.77
C PHE A 4 12.80 10.08 1.12
N ILE A 5 12.36 9.99 2.37
CA ILE A 5 11.35 10.87 2.97
C ILE A 5 11.88 11.31 4.34
N GLN A 6 11.87 12.61 4.62
CA GLN A 6 12.04 13.16 5.95
C GLN A 6 10.77 13.91 6.34
N ILE A 7 10.27 13.63 7.53
CA ILE A 7 9.05 14.20 8.07
C ILE A 7 9.38 14.91 9.37
N GLU A 8 9.02 16.18 9.47
CA GLU A 8 9.18 16.98 10.69
C GLU A 8 7.83 17.58 11.11
N ASN A 9 7.46 17.38 12.37
CA ASN A 9 6.25 17.91 13.01
C ASN A 9 4.98 17.63 12.20
N PHE A 10 4.63 16.35 12.04
CA PHE A 10 3.44 15.92 11.31
C PHE A 10 2.72 14.80 12.07
N LYS A 11 1.56 15.11 12.63
CA LYS A 11 0.76 14.25 13.50
C LYS A 11 1.59 13.71 14.66
N SER A 12 1.70 12.39 14.82
CA SER A 12 2.52 11.76 15.86
C SER A 12 4.02 11.73 15.52
N ILE A 13 4.43 12.17 14.33
CA ILE A 13 5.84 12.18 13.91
C ILE A 13 6.48 13.52 14.29
N GLN A 14 7.45 13.49 15.21
CA GLN A 14 8.23 14.66 15.59
C GLN A 14 9.33 14.94 14.56
N LYS A 15 10.21 13.95 14.33
CA LYS A 15 11.22 13.97 13.27
C LYS A 15 11.62 12.54 12.93
N GLU A 16 11.44 12.15 11.67
CA GLU A 16 11.81 10.82 11.18
C GLU A 16 12.40 10.89 9.78
N VAL A 17 13.26 9.93 9.47
CA VAL A 17 13.90 9.79 8.16
C VAL A 17 13.71 8.36 7.67
N PHE A 18 13.20 8.23 6.45
CA PHE A 18 12.89 6.96 5.81
C PHE A 18 13.64 6.84 4.50
N GLU A 19 14.64 5.96 4.48
CA GLU A 19 15.29 5.51 3.25
C GLU A 19 14.52 4.33 2.66
N LEU A 20 13.77 4.61 1.59
CA LEU A 20 12.85 3.65 0.98
C LEU A 20 13.56 2.72 0.00
N ARG A 21 13.00 1.52 -0.13
CA ARG A 21 13.39 0.49 -1.11
C ARG A 21 12.26 0.22 -2.11
N PRO A 22 12.53 -0.51 -3.21
CA PRO A 22 11.50 -0.93 -4.16
C PRO A 22 10.28 -1.61 -3.52
N LEU A 23 10.45 -2.37 -2.44
CA LEU A 23 9.36 -2.87 -1.60
C LEU A 23 9.60 -2.40 -0.16
N THR A 24 8.81 -1.43 0.30
CA THR A 24 8.90 -0.92 1.67
C THR A 24 7.63 -1.21 2.44
N CYS A 25 7.74 -1.79 3.64
CA CYS A 25 6.59 -2.00 4.52
C CYS A 25 6.69 -1.14 5.79
N PHE A 26 5.65 -0.38 6.07
CA PHE A 26 5.42 0.26 7.37
C PHE A 26 4.53 -0.64 8.22
N THR A 27 5.00 -0.96 9.42
CA THR A 27 4.31 -1.88 10.32
C THR A 27 4.50 -1.50 11.78
N GLY A 28 3.71 -2.07 12.69
CA GLY A 28 3.66 -1.67 14.09
C GLY A 28 2.25 -1.39 14.60
N THR A 29 2.16 -0.93 15.85
CA THR A 29 0.88 -0.72 16.55
C THR A 29 0.06 0.42 15.94
N ASN A 30 -1.20 0.55 16.35
CA ASN A 30 -2.09 1.60 15.81
C ASN A 30 -1.60 3.00 16.22
N SER A 31 -1.86 3.99 15.36
CA SER A 31 -1.61 5.41 15.64
C SER A 31 -0.12 5.83 15.77
N VAL A 32 0.84 4.97 15.43
CA VAL A 32 2.28 5.30 15.46
C VAL A 32 2.80 6.11 14.27
N GLY A 33 1.94 6.42 13.29
CA GLY A 33 2.27 7.28 12.14
C GLY A 33 2.46 6.57 10.80
N LYS A 34 2.12 5.28 10.67
CA LYS A 34 2.28 4.50 9.42
C LYS A 34 1.53 5.13 8.23
N SER A 35 0.23 5.34 8.36
CA SER A 35 -0.58 6.00 7.31
C SER A 35 -0.17 7.45 7.10
N SER A 36 0.34 8.11 8.16
CA SER A 36 0.89 9.46 8.06
C SER A 36 2.04 9.53 7.06
N VAL A 37 2.90 8.50 6.99
CA VAL A 37 4.00 8.46 6.00
C VAL A 37 3.45 8.40 4.58
N LEU A 38 2.52 7.50 4.29
CA LEU A 38 1.90 7.39 2.95
C LEU A 38 1.20 8.70 2.55
N GLN A 39 0.49 9.32 3.50
CA GLN A 39 -0.18 10.60 3.33
C GLN A 39 0.76 11.73 2.91
N THR A 40 2.03 11.74 3.35
CA THR A 40 2.99 12.76 2.91
C THR A 40 3.26 12.70 1.41
N ILE A 41 3.27 11.50 0.83
CA ILE A 41 3.47 11.29 -0.61
C ILE A 41 2.24 11.76 -1.39
N LEU A 42 1.04 11.43 -0.90
CA LEU A 42 -0.23 11.87 -1.50
C LEU A 42 -0.37 13.39 -1.45
N LEU A 43 0.01 14.00 -0.34
CA LEU A 43 -0.01 15.45 -0.17
C LEU A 43 0.94 16.15 -1.15
N ALA A 44 2.16 15.64 -1.31
CA ALA A 44 3.09 16.14 -2.31
C ALA A 44 2.53 16.01 -3.75
N SER A 45 1.92 14.88 -4.08
CA SER A 45 1.26 14.68 -5.38
C SER A 45 0.11 15.68 -5.61
N TYR A 46 -0.75 15.89 -4.60
CA TYR A 46 -1.86 16.84 -4.67
C TYR A 46 -1.38 18.28 -4.82
N TYR A 47 -0.42 18.74 -4.03
CA TYR A 47 0.05 20.13 -4.16
C TYR A 47 0.83 20.39 -5.45
N ASN A 48 1.29 19.33 -6.14
CA ASN A 48 1.93 19.47 -7.43
C ASN A 48 0.90 19.61 -8.57
N HIS A 49 -0.13 18.75 -8.58
CA HIS A 49 -1.06 18.63 -9.71
C HIS A 49 -2.51 19.03 -9.42
N ASN A 50 -2.84 19.36 -8.17
CA ASN A 50 -4.18 19.68 -7.67
C ASN A 50 -5.25 18.64 -8.06
N ASN A 51 -4.88 17.35 -8.02
CA ASN A 51 -5.76 16.27 -8.43
C ASN A 51 -6.88 16.05 -7.40
N ILE A 52 -8.12 16.43 -7.77
CA ILE A 52 -9.29 16.38 -6.88
C ILE A 52 -9.63 14.98 -6.38
N TRP A 53 -9.21 13.92 -7.08
CA TRP A 53 -9.49 12.53 -6.70
C TRP A 53 -8.71 12.10 -5.45
N LEU A 54 -7.64 12.82 -5.10
CA LEU A 54 -6.90 12.60 -3.85
C LEU A 54 -7.56 13.20 -2.61
N ARG A 55 -8.53 14.11 -2.76
CA ARG A 55 -9.09 14.86 -1.62
C ARG A 55 -9.62 13.98 -0.50
N GLY A 56 -10.30 12.88 -0.84
CA GLY A 56 -10.79 11.92 0.16
C GLY A 56 -9.67 11.34 1.06
N ALA A 57 -8.43 11.27 0.56
CA ALA A 57 -7.28 10.76 1.31
C ALA A 57 -6.49 11.84 2.07
N ILE A 58 -6.70 13.14 1.77
CA ILE A 58 -5.87 14.23 2.32
C ILE A 58 -6.64 15.41 2.93
N ASP A 59 -7.95 15.51 2.78
CA ASP A 59 -8.72 16.70 3.22
C ASP A 59 -8.52 17.00 4.72
N PHE A 60 -8.32 15.96 5.53
CA PHE A 60 -8.09 16.05 6.97
C PHE A 60 -6.64 16.39 7.37
N ILE A 61 -5.75 16.66 6.40
CA ILE A 61 -4.35 17.06 6.63
C ILE A 61 -3.95 18.33 5.87
N MET A 62 -4.93 19.11 5.41
CA MET A 62 -4.69 20.26 4.54
C MET A 62 -4.15 21.49 5.26
N ASP A 63 -4.44 21.64 6.55
CA ASP A 63 -4.03 22.79 7.35
C ASP A 63 -3.17 22.40 8.56
N TYR A 64 -2.36 23.35 9.03
CA TYR A 64 -1.45 23.14 10.14
C TYR A 64 -2.14 22.73 11.45
N ALA A 65 -3.35 23.23 11.73
CA ALA A 65 -4.04 22.94 12.98
C ALA A 65 -4.45 21.45 13.06
N SER A 66 -4.80 20.85 11.92
CA SER A 66 -5.13 19.43 11.80
C SER A 66 -3.93 18.48 11.89
N ILE A 67 -2.74 18.94 11.49
CA ILE A 67 -1.53 18.10 11.38
C ILE A 67 -0.47 18.37 12.44
N LYS A 68 -0.58 19.44 13.25
CA LYS A 68 0.45 19.74 14.25
C LYS A 68 0.66 18.57 15.20
N ASN A 69 1.92 18.33 15.57
CA ASN A 69 2.20 17.45 16.68
C ASN A 69 1.86 18.17 18.00
N ASN A 70 1.00 17.56 18.82
CA ASN A 70 0.51 18.18 20.06
C ASN A 70 1.51 18.13 21.23
N GLU A 71 2.60 17.39 21.09
CA GLU A 71 3.63 17.23 22.12
C GLU A 71 4.73 18.29 22.02
N ILE A 72 4.84 18.98 20.88
CA ILE A 72 5.89 19.96 20.62
C ILE A 72 5.32 21.33 20.22
N LYS A 73 6.06 22.40 20.54
CA LYS A 73 5.69 23.78 20.18
C LYS A 73 6.32 24.23 18.86
N ALA A 74 6.24 23.38 17.84
CA ALA A 74 6.70 23.74 16.50
C ALA A 74 5.75 24.77 15.84
N LYS A 75 6.30 25.54 14.90
CA LYS A 75 5.58 26.58 14.16
C LYS A 75 5.20 26.15 12.74
N GLU A 76 5.87 25.12 12.23
CA GLU A 76 5.77 24.64 10.87
C GLU A 76 5.97 23.12 10.83
N SER A 77 5.40 22.49 9.81
CA SER A 77 5.60 21.11 9.42
C SER A 77 6.38 21.09 8.11
N ARG A 78 7.36 20.20 8.00
CA ARG A 78 8.25 20.10 6.82
C ARG A 78 8.30 18.66 6.34
N LEU A 79 8.10 18.48 5.04
CA LEU A 79 8.14 17.20 4.36
C LEU A 79 9.16 17.28 3.23
N LEU A 80 10.31 16.63 3.40
CA LEU A 80 11.35 16.56 2.37
C LEU A 80 11.27 15.19 1.69
N LEU A 81 10.99 15.18 0.39
CA LEU A 81 10.97 13.96 -0.42
C LEU A 81 12.10 14.02 -1.44
N ARG A 82 12.75 12.88 -1.70
CA ARG A 82 13.65 12.71 -2.85
C ARG A 82 13.19 11.56 -3.72
N LYS A 83 13.10 11.84 -5.02
CA LYS A 83 12.81 10.87 -6.07
C LYS A 83 13.93 10.93 -7.09
N ASP A 84 14.66 9.83 -7.23
CA ASP A 84 15.84 9.73 -8.08
C ASP A 84 16.88 10.80 -7.70
N GLN A 85 17.22 11.75 -8.59
CA GLN A 85 18.14 12.87 -8.32
C GLN A 85 17.43 14.17 -7.93
N GLN A 86 16.10 14.18 -7.90
CA GLN A 86 15.30 15.36 -7.56
C GLN A 86 14.94 15.37 -6.08
N GLN A 87 14.80 16.57 -5.51
CA GLN A 87 14.29 16.78 -4.17
C GLN A 87 13.24 17.89 -4.18
N ALA A 88 12.20 17.73 -3.36
CA ALA A 88 11.22 18.76 -3.11
C ALA A 88 10.91 18.82 -1.61
N GLU A 89 10.72 20.02 -1.10
CA GLU A 89 10.28 20.25 0.26
C GLU A 89 8.88 20.86 0.25
N LEU A 90 7.96 20.28 1.00
CA LEU A 90 6.61 20.79 1.21
C LEU A 90 6.51 21.31 2.64
N VAL A 91 6.10 22.56 2.80
CA VAL A 91 6.06 23.25 4.10
C VAL A 91 4.66 23.77 4.39
N CYS A 92 4.20 23.61 5.62
CA CYS A 92 2.95 24.19 6.11
C CYS A 92 3.15 24.82 7.48
N SER A 93 2.56 25.99 7.70
CA SER A 93 2.66 26.74 8.94
C SER A 93 1.28 27.20 9.40
N ARG A 94 1.21 27.83 10.57
CA ARG A 94 -0.05 28.38 11.09
C ARG A 94 -0.70 29.40 10.16
N ASP A 95 0.13 30.15 9.43
CA ASP A 95 -0.30 31.29 8.63
C ASP A 95 -0.40 30.95 7.14
N GLN A 96 0.06 29.75 6.74
CA GLN A 96 0.15 29.35 5.34
C GLN A 96 -0.16 27.86 5.16
N LEU A 97 -1.08 27.58 4.23
CA LEU A 97 -1.32 26.21 3.74
C LEU A 97 -0.04 25.62 3.10
N TRP A 98 -0.09 24.34 2.78
CA TRP A 98 1.08 23.69 2.18
C TRP A 98 1.51 24.40 0.89
N HIS A 99 2.82 24.51 0.73
CA HIS A 99 3.44 25.02 -0.48
C HIS A 99 4.80 24.36 -0.66
N PHE A 100 5.28 24.31 -1.89
CA PHE A 100 6.60 23.79 -2.18
C PHE A 100 7.66 24.88 -2.00
N GLU A 101 8.71 24.53 -1.26
CA GLU A 101 10.00 25.19 -1.32
C GLU A 101 10.85 24.42 -2.37
N GLY A 102 11.04 25.02 -3.55
CA GLY A 102 11.75 24.41 -4.66
C GLY A 102 10.84 23.84 -5.76
N THR A 103 11.38 22.93 -6.59
CA THR A 103 10.63 22.31 -7.70
C THR A 103 9.92 21.04 -7.21
N PRO A 104 8.60 20.90 -7.44
CA PRO A 104 7.87 19.69 -7.09
C PRO A 104 8.44 18.43 -7.77
N LEU A 105 8.28 17.27 -7.12
CA LEU A 105 8.62 15.98 -7.73
C LEU A 105 7.55 15.54 -8.71
N ASP A 106 7.95 14.93 -9.83
CA ASP A 106 7.03 14.22 -10.74
C ASP A 106 6.35 13.03 -10.03
N LEU A 107 5.18 13.30 -9.46
CA LEU A 107 4.29 12.41 -8.71
C LEU A 107 2.85 12.75 -9.10
N VAL A 108 2.39 12.17 -10.20
CA VAL A 108 1.07 12.41 -10.79
C VAL A 108 0.15 11.23 -10.43
N PHE A 109 -0.91 11.52 -9.68
CA PHE A 109 -1.87 10.51 -9.27
C PHE A 109 -2.53 9.85 -10.47
N GLU A 110 -2.53 8.52 -10.47
CA GLU A 110 -2.99 7.59 -11.50
C GLU A 110 -2.31 7.67 -12.87
N GLU A 111 -1.18 8.37 -12.96
CA GLU A 111 -0.28 8.27 -14.10
C GLU A 111 0.98 7.50 -13.73
N ASN A 112 1.69 7.91 -12.66
CA ASN A 112 2.88 7.25 -12.13
C ASN A 112 2.83 7.03 -10.61
N LEU A 113 1.80 7.52 -9.93
CA LEU A 113 1.53 7.29 -8.51
C LEU A 113 0.13 6.69 -8.34
N PHE A 114 0.03 5.50 -7.80
CA PHE A 114 -1.22 4.80 -7.53
C PHE A 114 -1.39 4.61 -6.03
N TYR A 115 -2.63 4.71 -5.54
CA TYR A 115 -2.94 4.56 -4.13
C TYR A 115 -4.21 3.76 -3.94
N LEU A 116 -4.21 2.86 -2.96
CA LEU A 116 -5.39 2.13 -2.55
C LEU A 116 -5.55 2.18 -1.03
N TRP A 117 -6.61 2.84 -0.59
CA TRP A 117 -6.92 3.09 0.82
C TRP A 117 -7.35 1.80 1.55
N SER A 118 -7.21 1.80 2.87
CA SER A 118 -7.67 0.72 3.76
C SER A 118 -9.20 0.57 3.76
N ASN A 119 -9.93 1.68 3.55
CA ASN A 119 -11.39 1.73 3.46
C ASN A 119 -11.95 1.48 2.05
N ARG A 120 -11.15 0.90 1.16
CA ARG A 120 -11.52 0.56 -0.22
C ARG A 120 -12.87 -0.16 -0.33
N ILE A 121 -13.56 0.08 -1.44
CA ILE A 121 -14.88 -0.50 -1.65
C ILE A 121 -14.78 -2.02 -1.82
N GLY A 122 -15.66 -2.75 -1.13
CA GLY A 122 -15.77 -4.21 -1.22
C GLY A 122 -16.56 -4.71 -2.42
N GLN A 123 -17.46 -5.67 -2.15
CA GLN A 123 -18.25 -6.30 -3.20
C GLN A 123 -19.19 -5.29 -3.86
N GLN A 124 -19.22 -5.27 -5.19
CA GLN A 124 -20.11 -4.43 -5.98
C GLN A 124 -20.62 -5.26 -7.15
N SER A 125 -21.94 -5.32 -7.36
CA SER A 125 -22.51 -5.92 -8.58
C SER A 125 -22.53 -4.97 -9.78
N GLN A 126 -22.30 -3.68 -9.51
CA GLN A 126 -22.24 -2.61 -10.50
C GLN A 126 -21.08 -1.69 -10.15
N ALA A 127 -20.15 -1.51 -11.08
CA ALA A 127 -19.06 -0.56 -10.99
C ALA A 127 -19.34 0.61 -11.95
N LYS A 128 -19.10 1.83 -11.49
CA LYS A 128 -19.16 3.00 -12.37
C LYS A 128 -17.88 3.07 -13.19
N SER A 129 -17.97 3.64 -14.38
CA SER A 129 -16.79 4.03 -15.16
C SER A 129 -16.52 5.51 -14.95
N GLN A 130 -15.26 5.91 -15.01
CA GLN A 130 -14.87 7.32 -15.00
C GLN A 130 -13.73 7.52 -16.01
N LYS A 131 -13.76 8.64 -16.75
CA LYS A 131 -12.79 8.92 -17.81
C LYS A 131 -11.51 9.55 -17.29
N ASP A 132 -11.62 10.38 -16.27
CA ASP A 132 -10.52 11.19 -15.74
C ASP A 132 -9.71 10.48 -14.65
N VAL A 133 -10.11 9.26 -14.28
CA VAL A 133 -9.49 8.44 -13.23
C VAL A 133 -9.68 6.96 -13.61
N LYS A 134 -8.61 6.18 -13.48
CA LYS A 134 -8.53 4.74 -13.71
C LYS A 134 -9.14 3.94 -12.57
N PHE A 135 -8.76 4.22 -11.31
CA PHE A 135 -9.09 3.31 -10.19
C PHE A 135 -9.88 3.99 -9.06
N GLY A 136 -9.53 5.24 -8.74
CA GLY A 136 -9.96 5.94 -7.54
C GLY A 136 -9.21 5.46 -6.29
N ILE A 137 -9.24 6.27 -5.22
CA ILE A 137 -8.53 5.98 -3.97
C ILE A 137 -9.09 4.74 -3.25
N ASP A 138 -10.36 4.40 -3.49
CA ASP A 138 -11.05 3.25 -2.91
C ASP A 138 -11.16 2.07 -3.90
N GLY A 139 -10.53 2.17 -5.07
CA GLY A 139 -10.67 1.20 -6.15
C GLY A 139 -12.11 1.10 -6.68
N GLU A 140 -12.88 2.18 -6.58
CA GLU A 140 -14.29 2.25 -6.98
C GLU A 140 -14.51 2.10 -8.48
N TYR A 141 -13.50 2.41 -9.30
CA TYR A 141 -13.50 2.30 -10.75
C TYR A 141 -12.71 1.10 -11.28
N ALA A 142 -12.03 0.34 -10.40
CA ALA A 142 -11.11 -0.72 -10.82
C ALA A 142 -11.75 -1.82 -11.67
N PHE A 143 -13.00 -2.21 -11.38
CA PHE A 143 -13.70 -3.20 -12.22
C PHE A 143 -14.10 -2.66 -13.59
N ALA A 144 -14.41 -1.36 -13.69
CA ALA A 144 -14.67 -0.73 -14.98
C ALA A 144 -13.38 -0.64 -15.81
N TYR A 145 -12.27 -0.24 -15.18
CA TYR A 145 -10.95 -0.27 -15.81
C TYR A 145 -10.59 -1.67 -16.31
N TYR A 146 -10.84 -2.71 -15.50
CA TYR A 146 -10.63 -4.10 -15.93
C TYR A 146 -11.46 -4.45 -17.15
N HIS A 147 -12.74 -4.08 -17.20
CA HIS A 147 -13.60 -4.37 -18.34
C HIS A 147 -13.03 -3.84 -19.66
N ASP A 148 -12.52 -2.60 -19.63
CA ASP A 148 -11.94 -1.92 -20.79
C ASP A 148 -10.56 -2.48 -21.16
N ASN A 149 -9.82 -3.05 -20.20
CA ASN A 149 -8.46 -3.58 -20.38
C ASN A 149 -8.38 -5.12 -20.27
N ARG A 150 -9.52 -5.82 -20.36
CA ARG A 150 -9.57 -7.27 -20.09
C ARG A 150 -8.65 -8.08 -21.01
N GLN A 151 -8.47 -7.63 -22.25
CA GLN A 151 -7.64 -8.34 -23.23
C GLN A 151 -6.19 -8.53 -22.75
N THR A 152 -5.68 -7.61 -21.94
CA THR A 152 -4.30 -7.67 -21.40
C THR A 152 -4.23 -8.19 -19.97
N LEU A 153 -5.34 -8.18 -19.22
CA LEU A 153 -5.35 -8.48 -17.78
C LEU A 153 -6.02 -9.81 -17.43
N ASP A 154 -6.95 -10.31 -18.24
CA ASP A 154 -7.86 -11.41 -17.87
C ASP A 154 -7.12 -12.69 -17.48
N GLN A 155 -6.10 -13.07 -18.27
CA GLN A 155 -5.32 -14.29 -18.02
C GLN A 155 -4.49 -14.20 -16.73
N ASP A 156 -3.74 -13.11 -16.55
CA ASP A 156 -2.90 -12.91 -15.37
C ASP A 156 -3.75 -12.74 -14.11
N LEU A 157 -4.85 -11.98 -14.20
CA LEU A 157 -5.78 -11.79 -13.09
C LEU A 157 -6.36 -13.13 -12.63
N TYR A 158 -6.85 -13.96 -13.54
CA TYR A 158 -7.39 -15.27 -13.20
C TYR A 158 -6.33 -16.15 -12.52
N HIS A 159 -5.11 -16.19 -13.08
CA HIS A 159 -4.02 -16.98 -12.53
C HIS A 159 -3.63 -16.53 -11.11
N ASP A 160 -3.42 -15.23 -10.91
CA ASP A 160 -3.01 -14.68 -9.62
C ASP A 160 -4.14 -14.78 -8.58
N MET A 161 -5.40 -14.59 -8.98
CA MET A 161 -6.54 -14.84 -8.09
C MET A 161 -6.61 -16.30 -7.66
N GLN A 162 -6.36 -17.24 -8.57
CA GLN A 162 -6.32 -18.66 -8.26
C GLN A 162 -5.17 -19.00 -7.30
N GLU A 163 -3.95 -18.48 -7.53
CA GLU A 163 -2.80 -18.70 -6.65
C GLU A 163 -3.04 -18.10 -5.25
N ILE A 164 -3.61 -16.89 -5.18
CA ILE A 164 -3.79 -16.17 -3.91
C ILE A 164 -4.95 -16.74 -3.09
N LEU A 165 -6.10 -16.93 -3.72
CA LEU A 165 -7.33 -17.29 -3.01
C LEU A 165 -7.54 -18.81 -2.92
N GLU A 166 -6.77 -19.60 -3.69
CA GLU A 166 -6.95 -21.06 -3.81
C GLU A 166 -8.37 -21.44 -4.28
N THR A 167 -8.92 -20.62 -5.19
CA THR A 167 -10.24 -20.82 -5.76
C THR A 167 -10.20 -20.71 -7.28
N ASN A 168 -11.09 -21.44 -7.97
CA ASN A 168 -11.23 -21.35 -9.42
C ASN A 168 -12.30 -20.33 -9.79
N LEU A 169 -12.17 -19.10 -9.28
CA LEU A 169 -13.12 -18.01 -9.54
C LEU A 169 -12.59 -17.11 -10.66
N GLU A 170 -13.43 -16.90 -11.67
CA GLU A 170 -13.19 -16.00 -12.80
C GLU A 170 -14.00 -14.72 -12.60
N LEU A 171 -13.37 -13.56 -12.82
CA LEU A 171 -14.06 -12.28 -12.82
C LEU A 171 -14.81 -12.10 -14.14
N PHE A 172 -16.12 -11.89 -14.07
CA PHE A 172 -16.96 -11.60 -15.23
C PHE A 172 -17.41 -10.14 -15.20
N THR A 173 -17.19 -9.43 -16.30
CA THR A 173 -17.66 -8.05 -16.47
C THR A 173 -18.42 -7.85 -17.76
N GLU A 174 -19.50 -7.08 -17.69
CA GLU A 174 -20.38 -6.78 -18.83
C GLU A 174 -20.82 -5.31 -18.76
N LYS A 175 -20.65 -4.56 -19.85
CA LYS A 175 -21.09 -3.17 -19.90
C LYS A 175 -22.61 -3.11 -20.08
N ILE A 176 -23.29 -2.40 -19.18
CA ILE A 176 -24.74 -2.19 -19.22
C ILE A 176 -25.00 -0.69 -19.04
N GLY A 177 -25.26 0.00 -20.16
CA GLY A 177 -25.36 1.46 -20.16
C GLY A 177 -24.08 2.11 -19.64
N ASP A 178 -24.21 2.91 -18.58
CA ASP A 178 -23.11 3.68 -17.99
C ASP A 178 -22.36 2.95 -16.87
N TYR A 179 -22.79 1.72 -16.52
CA TYR A 179 -22.12 0.91 -15.51
C TYR A 179 -21.60 -0.41 -16.09
N VAL A 180 -20.64 -0.99 -15.39
CA VAL A 180 -20.13 -2.33 -15.64
C VAL A 180 -20.76 -3.26 -14.60
N ARG A 181 -21.54 -4.22 -15.06
CA ARG A 181 -21.99 -5.34 -14.24
C ARG A 181 -20.79 -6.19 -13.88
N VAL A 182 -20.69 -6.51 -12.59
CA VAL A 182 -19.61 -7.34 -12.04
C VAL A 182 -20.22 -8.61 -11.45
N ALA A 183 -19.65 -9.75 -11.81
CA ALA A 183 -20.02 -11.05 -11.30
C ALA A 183 -18.80 -11.96 -11.21
N PHE A 184 -18.92 -13.06 -10.47
CA PHE A 184 -17.92 -14.12 -10.47
C PHE A 184 -18.50 -15.38 -11.08
N ARG A 185 -17.65 -16.18 -11.71
CA ARG A 185 -18.02 -17.49 -12.25
C ARG A 185 -17.06 -18.52 -11.73
N LYS A 186 -17.57 -19.67 -11.26
CA LYS A 186 -16.71 -20.80 -10.94
C LYS A 186 -16.29 -21.46 -12.26
N SER A 187 -15.01 -21.69 -12.45
CA SER A 187 -14.51 -22.32 -13.68
C SER A 187 -15.22 -23.65 -13.94
N GLY A 188 -15.64 -23.86 -15.19
CA GLY A 188 -16.45 -25.02 -15.61
C GLY A 188 -17.95 -24.92 -15.30
N THR A 189 -18.45 -23.81 -14.73
CA THR A 189 -19.89 -23.57 -14.55
C THR A 189 -20.41 -22.54 -15.54
N ALA A 190 -21.67 -22.67 -15.96
CA ALA A 190 -22.25 -21.79 -16.98
C ALA A 190 -22.69 -20.42 -16.42
N SER A 191 -23.18 -20.40 -15.19
CA SER A 191 -23.88 -19.23 -14.66
C SER A 191 -22.98 -18.40 -13.74
N PRO A 192 -22.71 -17.12 -14.08
CA PRO A 192 -22.08 -16.20 -13.16
C PRO A 192 -23.03 -15.88 -12.00
N PHE A 193 -22.47 -15.57 -10.84
CA PHE A 193 -23.19 -15.23 -9.63
C PHE A 193 -22.67 -13.93 -9.02
N SER A 194 -23.50 -13.35 -8.15
CA SER A 194 -23.24 -12.05 -7.55
C SER A 194 -21.94 -12.05 -6.74
N PRO A 195 -21.16 -10.94 -6.75
CA PRO A 195 -20.05 -10.74 -5.82
C PRO A 195 -20.45 -10.84 -4.34
N PHE A 196 -21.72 -10.61 -4.01
CA PHE A 196 -22.24 -10.80 -2.65
C PHE A 196 -22.35 -12.28 -2.23
N ASN A 197 -22.18 -13.22 -3.16
CA ASN A 197 -22.18 -14.66 -2.90
C ASN A 197 -20.74 -15.22 -2.79
N VAL A 198 -19.71 -14.37 -2.79
CA VAL A 198 -18.32 -14.75 -2.46
C VAL A 198 -17.86 -14.05 -1.18
N GLY A 199 -16.80 -14.57 -0.56
CA GLY A 199 -16.14 -13.90 0.56
C GLY A 199 -15.65 -12.50 0.17
N ALA A 200 -15.76 -11.54 1.09
CA ALA A 200 -15.40 -10.13 0.84
C ALA A 200 -13.97 -9.95 0.32
N GLY A 201 -13.04 -10.76 0.81
CA GLY A 201 -11.64 -10.78 0.36
C GLY A 201 -11.45 -11.03 -1.14
N VAL A 202 -12.38 -11.71 -1.82
CA VAL A 202 -12.29 -11.98 -3.26
C VAL A 202 -12.36 -10.68 -4.07
N SER A 203 -13.31 -9.80 -3.75
CA SER A 203 -13.45 -8.51 -4.46
C SER A 203 -12.29 -7.57 -4.12
N TYR A 204 -11.80 -7.59 -2.88
CA TYR A 204 -10.63 -6.83 -2.46
C TYR A 204 -9.37 -7.24 -3.24
N VAL A 205 -9.08 -8.54 -3.29
CA VAL A 205 -7.91 -9.07 -4.02
C VAL A 205 -8.03 -8.80 -5.51
N ALA A 206 -9.21 -8.98 -6.12
CA ALA A 206 -9.40 -8.67 -7.53
C ALA A 206 -9.01 -7.22 -7.85
N LYS A 207 -9.43 -6.25 -7.04
CA LYS A 207 -9.08 -4.83 -7.23
C LYS A 207 -7.58 -4.57 -7.07
N ILE A 208 -6.97 -5.13 -6.01
CA ILE A 208 -5.53 -5.02 -5.78
C ILE A 208 -4.76 -5.55 -7.00
N LEU A 209 -5.14 -6.72 -7.50
CA LEU A 209 -4.50 -7.35 -8.65
C LEU A 209 -4.71 -6.56 -9.94
N ILE A 210 -5.94 -6.08 -10.21
CA ILE A 210 -6.21 -5.24 -11.39
C ILE A 210 -5.28 -4.02 -11.40
N MET A 211 -5.16 -3.32 -10.26
CA MET A 211 -4.26 -2.16 -10.16
C MET A 211 -2.80 -2.58 -10.34
N ALA A 212 -2.34 -3.58 -9.57
CA ALA A 212 -0.95 -4.01 -9.56
C ALA A 212 -0.47 -4.57 -10.91
N LEU A 213 -1.32 -5.33 -11.61
CA LEU A 213 -1.04 -5.86 -12.94
C LEU A 213 -1.03 -4.77 -14.02
N SER A 214 -1.71 -3.64 -13.78
CA SER A 214 -1.74 -2.49 -14.70
C SER A 214 -0.52 -1.57 -14.59
N LEU A 215 0.27 -1.70 -13.51
CA LEU A 215 1.46 -0.88 -13.28
C LEU A 215 2.55 -1.13 -14.35
N LYS A 216 3.26 -0.05 -14.69
CA LYS A 216 4.37 0.04 -15.65
C LYS A 216 5.70 0.31 -14.92
N GLU A 217 6.81 0.18 -15.64
CA GLU A 217 8.15 0.48 -15.10
C GLU A 217 8.20 1.90 -14.50
N ASN A 218 8.80 2.03 -13.32
CA ASN A 218 8.89 3.25 -12.50
C ASN A 218 7.61 3.74 -11.82
N ASP A 219 6.47 3.07 -11.99
CA ASP A 219 5.26 3.39 -11.23
C ASP A 219 5.45 3.13 -9.74
N ILE A 220 4.81 3.96 -8.92
CA ILE A 220 4.78 3.85 -7.46
C ILE A 220 3.37 3.43 -7.04
N PHE A 221 3.25 2.35 -6.29
CA PHE A 221 1.99 1.89 -5.73
C PHE A 221 2.03 1.96 -4.20
N LEU A 222 1.13 2.76 -3.65
CA LEU A 222 0.89 2.90 -2.22
C LEU A 222 -0.34 2.06 -1.85
N ILE A 223 -0.25 1.20 -0.84
CA ILE A 223 -1.38 0.38 -0.43
C ILE A 223 -1.45 0.21 1.08
N GLU A 224 -2.63 0.41 1.64
CA GLU A 224 -2.87 0.24 3.07
C GLU A 224 -3.60 -1.07 3.37
N ASN A 225 -3.11 -1.81 4.35
CA ASN A 225 -3.68 -3.04 4.88
C ASN A 225 -4.15 -4.04 3.82
N PRO A 226 -3.32 -4.44 2.85
CA PRO A 226 -3.72 -5.38 1.79
C PRO A 226 -4.29 -6.71 2.33
N GLU A 227 -4.02 -7.05 3.58
CA GLU A 227 -4.47 -8.25 4.29
C GLU A 227 -5.96 -8.30 4.68
N ILE A 228 -6.69 -7.17 4.64
CA ILE A 228 -8.07 -7.10 5.15
C ILE A 228 -8.98 -8.13 4.47
N HIS A 229 -9.79 -8.83 5.26
CA HIS A 229 -10.73 -9.89 4.86
C HIS A 229 -10.08 -11.14 4.24
N LEU A 230 -8.77 -11.32 4.35
CA LEU A 230 -8.06 -12.49 3.84
C LEU A 230 -7.68 -13.46 4.95
N HIS A 231 -7.77 -14.75 4.62
CA HIS A 231 -7.20 -15.80 5.45
C HIS A 231 -5.66 -15.70 5.47
N PRO A 232 -4.95 -16.04 6.56
CA PRO A 232 -3.49 -16.01 6.67
C PRO A 232 -2.73 -16.57 5.47
N LYS A 233 -3.20 -17.68 4.91
CA LYS A 233 -2.60 -18.29 3.72
C LYS A 233 -2.70 -17.41 2.48
N ALA A 234 -3.85 -16.78 2.24
CA ALA A 234 -4.04 -15.85 1.13
C ALA A 234 -3.22 -14.57 1.33
N ILE A 235 -3.07 -14.10 2.57
CA ILE A 235 -2.18 -12.97 2.89
C ILE A 235 -0.73 -13.28 2.50
N ALA A 236 -0.24 -14.48 2.84
CA ALA A 236 1.08 -14.92 2.42
C ALA A 236 1.18 -14.99 0.87
N ASN A 237 0.22 -15.60 0.20
CA ASN A 237 0.25 -15.70 -1.26
C ASN A 237 0.23 -14.31 -1.93
N LEU A 238 -0.51 -13.34 -1.38
CA LEU A 238 -0.51 -11.96 -1.85
C LEU A 238 0.86 -11.28 -1.64
N ALA A 239 1.53 -11.51 -0.51
CA ALA A 239 2.90 -11.03 -0.30
C ALA A 239 3.89 -11.63 -1.31
N SER A 240 3.70 -12.91 -1.68
CA SER A 240 4.50 -13.57 -2.73
C SER A 240 4.28 -12.93 -4.10
N PHE A 241 3.02 -12.66 -4.45
CA PHE A 241 2.67 -11.94 -5.67
C PHE A 241 3.39 -10.59 -5.74
N PHE A 242 3.32 -9.78 -4.67
CA PHE A 242 3.99 -8.48 -4.64
C PHE A 242 5.52 -8.58 -4.75
N ALA A 243 6.14 -9.54 -4.07
CA ALA A 243 7.58 -9.80 -4.19
C ALA A 243 7.98 -10.11 -5.64
N LYS A 244 7.25 -11.02 -6.30
CA LYS A 244 7.46 -11.37 -7.72
C LYS A 244 7.22 -10.16 -8.63
N LEU A 245 6.19 -9.36 -8.36
CA LEU A 245 5.85 -8.19 -9.16
C LEU A 245 6.95 -7.13 -9.14
N VAL A 246 7.44 -6.77 -7.95
CA VAL A 246 8.57 -5.82 -7.79
C VAL A 246 9.82 -6.33 -8.49
N ALA A 247 10.13 -7.63 -8.37
CA ALA A 247 11.29 -8.24 -9.02
C ALA A 247 11.22 -8.21 -10.56
N ARG A 248 10.00 -8.26 -11.14
CA ARG A 248 9.79 -8.34 -12.60
C ARG A 248 9.60 -6.99 -13.28
N LYS A 249 8.89 -6.04 -12.65
CA LYS A 249 8.41 -4.82 -13.31
C LYS A 249 9.19 -3.53 -12.99
N LYS A 250 10.18 -3.58 -12.10
CA LYS A 250 10.89 -2.38 -11.60
C LYS A 250 9.91 -1.27 -11.16
N ILE A 251 8.88 -1.67 -10.43
CA ILE A 251 7.94 -0.76 -9.76
C ILE A 251 8.40 -0.51 -8.33
N GLN A 252 7.87 0.53 -7.70
CA GLN A 252 7.99 0.75 -6.28
C GLN A 252 6.67 0.45 -5.58
N LEU A 253 6.72 -0.31 -4.49
CA LEU A 253 5.59 -0.69 -3.66
C LEU A 253 5.84 -0.24 -2.23
N ILE A 254 4.95 0.59 -1.70
CA ILE A 254 5.01 1.09 -0.33
C ILE A 254 3.72 0.66 0.37
N ILE A 255 3.86 -0.19 1.39
CA ILE A 255 2.76 -0.90 2.01
C ILE A 255 2.66 -0.51 3.47
N GLU A 256 1.48 -0.17 3.95
CA GLU A 256 1.16 -0.27 5.37
C GLU A 256 0.53 -1.64 5.65
N THR A 257 1.04 -2.39 6.62
CA THR A 257 0.47 -3.69 7.00
C THR A 257 0.63 -3.98 8.49
N HIS A 258 -0.34 -4.68 9.06
CA HIS A 258 -0.29 -5.24 10.42
C HIS A 258 -0.09 -6.76 10.42
N SER A 259 0.17 -7.37 9.26
CA SER A 259 0.19 -8.82 9.14
C SER A 259 1.59 -9.42 9.24
N ALA A 260 1.80 -10.26 10.26
CA ALA A 260 3.03 -11.02 10.43
C ALA A 260 3.20 -12.01 9.29
N TYR A 261 2.09 -12.63 8.84
CA TYR A 261 2.08 -13.56 7.71
C TYR A 261 2.61 -12.91 6.44
N PHE A 262 2.26 -11.64 6.20
CA PHE A 262 2.75 -10.87 5.06
C PHE A 262 4.28 -10.69 5.14
N LEU A 263 4.78 -10.19 6.29
CA LEU A 263 6.21 -9.93 6.50
C LEU A 263 7.04 -11.22 6.50
N HIS A 264 6.57 -12.29 7.14
CA HIS A 264 7.20 -13.61 7.12
C HIS A 264 7.31 -14.19 5.73
N LYS A 265 6.29 -13.98 4.90
CA LYS A 265 6.31 -14.47 3.54
C LYS A 265 7.29 -13.69 2.65
N LEU A 266 7.41 -12.38 2.81
CA LEU A 266 8.46 -11.59 2.14
C LEU A 266 9.87 -12.10 2.50
N ARG A 267 10.12 -12.40 3.78
CA ARG A 267 11.37 -13.03 4.22
C ARG A 267 11.63 -14.36 3.52
N HIS A 268 10.60 -15.18 3.39
CA HIS A 268 10.68 -16.45 2.67
C HIS A 268 10.96 -16.26 1.17
N GLU A 269 10.35 -15.25 0.52
CA GLU A 269 10.64 -14.95 -0.89
C GLU A 269 12.08 -14.46 -1.12
N VAL A 270 12.66 -13.72 -0.17
CA VAL A 270 14.10 -13.40 -0.19
C VAL A 270 14.95 -14.66 -0.06
N TYR A 271 14.64 -15.54 0.90
CA TYR A 271 15.33 -16.83 1.06
C TYR A 271 15.27 -17.69 -0.21
N LYS A 272 14.13 -17.69 -0.91
CA LYS A 272 13.94 -18.38 -2.19
C LYS A 272 14.58 -17.67 -3.39
N LYS A 273 15.18 -16.49 -3.19
CA LYS A 273 15.77 -15.64 -4.23
C LYS A 273 14.77 -15.14 -5.28
N ASN A 274 13.48 -15.10 -4.93
CA ASN A 274 12.44 -14.49 -5.75
C ASN A 274 12.38 -12.97 -5.58
N LEU A 275 13.00 -12.45 -4.51
CA LEU A 275 13.16 -11.03 -4.22
C LEU A 275 14.58 -10.79 -3.71
N SER A 276 15.23 -9.71 -4.17
CA SER A 276 16.54 -9.32 -3.65
C SER A 276 16.41 -8.80 -2.22
N SER A 277 17.36 -9.14 -1.35
CA SER A 277 17.46 -8.58 0.02
C SER A 277 17.51 -7.05 0.03
N ASP A 278 18.18 -6.46 -0.97
CA ASP A 278 18.33 -5.00 -1.09
C ASP A 278 17.12 -4.33 -1.73
N ALA A 279 16.14 -5.11 -2.20
CA ALA A 279 14.89 -4.59 -2.74
C ALA A 279 13.82 -4.41 -1.67
N VAL A 280 14.01 -4.92 -0.45
CA VAL A 280 12.99 -4.93 0.60
C VAL A 280 13.49 -4.35 1.93
N ARG A 281 12.64 -3.57 2.60
CA ARG A 281 12.89 -3.03 3.95
C ARG A 281 11.59 -2.84 4.70
N PHE A 282 11.65 -3.04 6.01
CA PHE A 282 10.54 -2.76 6.92
C PHE A 282 10.90 -1.60 7.85
N PHE A 283 9.91 -0.77 8.15
CA PHE A 283 9.94 0.20 9.22
C PHE A 283 8.94 -0.23 10.28
N TYR A 284 9.42 -0.50 11.49
CA TYR A 284 8.61 -0.99 12.60
C TYR A 284 8.53 0.03 13.73
N LYS A 285 7.37 0.17 14.36
CA LYS A 285 7.21 1.01 15.55
C LYS A 285 6.14 0.44 16.48
N ASP A 286 6.53 0.05 17.69
CA ASP A 286 5.65 -0.56 18.69
C ASP A 286 4.94 0.48 19.58
N GLN A 287 5.52 1.67 19.73
CA GLN A 287 5.05 2.72 20.63
C GLN A 287 5.11 4.10 19.98
N PRO A 288 4.13 5.00 20.20
CA PRO A 288 4.11 6.34 19.61
C PRO A 288 5.38 7.18 19.86
N ASN A 289 5.99 7.02 21.04
CA ASN A 289 7.10 7.85 21.52
C ASN A 289 8.49 7.36 21.09
N LYS A 290 8.59 6.22 20.39
CA LYS A 290 9.85 5.70 19.86
C LYS A 290 10.07 6.13 18.42
N SER A 291 11.31 6.08 17.95
CA SER A 291 11.57 6.18 16.52
C SER A 291 11.19 4.90 15.78
N PHE A 292 10.97 4.99 14.46
CA PHE A 292 10.83 3.79 13.65
C PHE A 292 12.15 3.00 13.63
N GLU A 293 12.06 1.71 13.96
CA GLU A 293 13.14 0.76 13.80
C GLU A 293 13.25 0.34 12.34
N VAL A 294 14.47 0.40 11.79
CA VAL A 294 14.75 -0.06 10.44
C VAL A 294 15.11 -1.54 10.49
N ILE A 295 14.35 -2.35 9.76
CA ILE A 295 14.52 -3.80 9.71
C ILE A 295 14.73 -4.20 8.25
N ASP A 296 15.87 -4.81 7.99
CA ASP A 296 16.23 -5.36 6.68
C ASP A 296 16.06 -6.89 6.68
N ILE A 297 16.14 -7.49 5.50
CA ILE A 297 16.15 -8.96 5.33
C ILE A 297 17.51 -9.35 4.76
N GLY A 298 18.28 -10.18 5.46
CA GLY A 298 19.52 -10.75 4.93
C GLY A 298 19.24 -11.78 3.82
N ALA A 299 20.25 -12.10 3.01
CA ALA A 299 20.11 -13.03 1.88
C ALA A 299 19.58 -14.43 2.26
N GLY A 300 19.74 -14.85 3.53
CA GLY A 300 19.17 -16.08 4.08
C GLY A 300 17.73 -15.97 4.59
N GLY A 301 17.03 -14.86 4.38
CA GLY A 301 15.66 -14.62 4.87
C GLY A 301 15.55 -14.30 6.37
N ARG A 302 16.69 -14.18 7.07
CA ARG A 302 16.73 -13.73 8.47
C ARG A 302 16.60 -12.21 8.51
N LEU A 303 15.94 -11.72 9.56
CA LEU A 303 15.90 -10.28 9.81
C LEU A 303 17.28 -9.81 10.26
N VAL A 304 17.67 -8.64 9.78
CA VAL A 304 18.92 -7.98 10.15
C VAL A 304 18.68 -6.50 10.39
N ASP A 305 19.53 -5.88 11.19
CA ASP A 305 19.58 -4.42 11.33
C ASP A 305 20.24 -3.76 10.09
N PRO A 306 20.34 -2.42 10.03
CA PRO A 306 21.04 -1.74 8.95
C PRO A 306 22.54 -2.09 8.83
N ASN A 307 23.17 -2.55 9.90
CA ASN A 307 24.56 -3.02 9.92
C ASN A 307 24.72 -4.48 9.49
N LYS A 308 23.61 -5.14 9.11
CA LYS A 308 23.52 -6.56 8.70
C LYS A 308 23.71 -7.55 9.85
N GLU A 309 23.58 -7.10 11.09
CA GLU A 309 23.59 -7.98 12.25
C GLU A 309 22.22 -8.66 12.42
N PRO A 310 22.17 -9.98 12.71
CA PRO A 310 20.90 -10.68 12.90
C PRO A 310 20.09 -10.12 14.06
N ILE A 311 18.79 -9.94 13.84
CA ILE A 311 17.84 -9.52 14.88
C ILE A 311 16.68 -10.50 15.00
N ASN A 312 16.04 -10.50 16.17
CA ASN A 312 14.77 -11.19 16.37
C ASN A 312 13.62 -10.41 15.73
N PHE A 313 12.50 -11.09 15.51
CA PHE A 313 11.28 -10.38 15.12
C PHE A 313 10.86 -9.46 16.28
N PRO A 314 10.47 -8.20 16.03
CA PRO A 314 10.15 -7.28 17.10
C PRO A 314 9.03 -7.79 18.00
N THR A 315 9.21 -7.59 19.31
CA THR A 315 8.15 -7.78 20.31
C THR A 315 7.04 -6.75 20.07
N GLY A 316 5.80 -7.13 20.33
CA GLY A 316 4.59 -6.31 20.19
C GLY A 316 3.73 -6.70 18.99
N PHE A 317 4.19 -7.65 18.18
CA PHE A 317 3.53 -8.05 16.93
C PHE A 317 2.60 -9.27 17.12
N LEU A 318 3.01 -10.23 17.95
CA LEU A 318 2.32 -11.50 18.21
C LEU A 318 2.01 -11.69 19.70
N ASP A 319 2.19 -10.64 20.50
CA ASP A 319 2.35 -10.72 21.96
C ASP A 319 1.06 -11.05 22.72
N VAL A 320 -0.09 -11.10 22.04
CA VAL A 320 -1.35 -11.59 22.62
C VAL A 320 -1.44 -13.13 22.57
N GLY A 321 -0.32 -13.82 22.80
CA GLY A 321 -0.27 -15.25 22.50
C GLY A 321 0.70 -16.01 23.36
N LEU A 322 1.99 -15.66 23.37
CA LEU A 322 2.96 -16.56 24.00
C LEU A 322 2.81 -16.61 25.52
N ASP A 323 2.67 -15.47 26.18
CA ASP A 323 2.53 -15.44 27.64
C ASP A 323 1.19 -16.03 28.08
N GLU A 324 0.09 -15.72 27.39
CA GLU A 324 -1.24 -16.30 27.65
C GLU A 324 -1.30 -17.81 27.33
N LEU A 325 -0.62 -18.28 26.28
CA LEU A 325 -0.52 -19.71 25.96
C LEU A 325 0.34 -20.46 26.97
N LEU A 326 1.40 -19.82 27.49
CA LEU A 326 2.22 -20.36 28.57
C LEU A 326 1.44 -20.42 29.90
N GLU A 327 0.45 -19.56 30.13
CA GLU A 327 -0.47 -19.66 31.28
C GLU A 327 -1.41 -20.88 31.19
N ILE A 328 -1.67 -21.40 29.99
CA ILE A 328 -2.57 -22.55 29.74
C ILE A 328 -1.79 -23.89 29.67
N MET A 329 -0.45 -23.84 29.66
CA MET A 329 0.44 -25.02 29.58
C MET A 329 0.87 -25.55 30.95
#